data_AF-A0A9Q8UQQ6-F1
#
_entry.id   AF-A0A9Q8UQQ6-F1
#
_cell.length_a   1.000
_cell.length_b   1.000
_cell.length_c   1.000
_cell.angle_alpha   90.00
_cell.angle_beta   90.00
_cell.angle_gamma   90.00
#
_symmetry.space_group_name_H-M   'P 1'
#
loop_
_entity.id
_entity.type
_entity.pdbx_description
1 polymer ?
#
loop_
_entity_poly.entity_id
_entity_poly.type
_entity_poly.pdbx_seq_one_letter_code
_entity_poly.pdbx_strand_id
1 'polypeptide(L)'
;MIWNFLKDYAPTFTEDDPKASTFHHAEFANIARRTTIGSHMRLSRRLLYAMHVENLAGRTMAGEMWPATAALHHGLKAVYAPHPVWKDRKWPGWYLDAALNAQRDKEAQWGQRSDSIWIYDRSHNLAGTTWFVEAGFAKTLYQRWLEMRRIDPSPVAYIGGQEWEDRGYLVDLPTEDGKEAVTVVGGGEGGCICRRCCLVR
;
A
#
# COMPACT_ATOMS: atom_id res chain seq x y z
N MET A 1 -0.83 -0.95 -21.13
CA MET A 1 -0.89 -2.42 -21.21
C MET A 1 -2.34 -2.88 -21.28
N ILE A 2 -2.97 -2.80 -22.46
CA ILE A 2 -4.37 -3.20 -22.71
C ILE A 2 -4.54 -4.04 -24.00
N TRP A 3 -3.51 -4.09 -24.84
CA TRP A 3 -3.51 -4.79 -26.13
C TRP A 3 -3.91 -6.25 -26.11
N ASN A 4 -3.83 -6.93 -24.96
CA ASN A 4 -4.07 -8.36 -24.84
C ASN A 4 -5.52 -8.82 -25.10
N PHE A 5 -6.45 -7.88 -25.29
CA PHE A 5 -7.82 -8.16 -25.71
C PHE A 5 -8.06 -7.94 -27.21
N LEU A 6 -7.05 -7.47 -27.94
CA LEU A 6 -7.12 -7.35 -29.40
C LEU A 6 -6.40 -8.53 -30.02
N LYS A 7 -7.12 -9.25 -30.87
CA LYS A 7 -6.55 -10.35 -31.63
C LYS A 7 -5.48 -9.80 -32.58
N ASP A 8 -4.33 -10.46 -32.63
CA ASP A 8 -3.22 -10.17 -33.54
C ASP A 8 -2.59 -8.77 -33.38
N TYR A 9 -2.83 -8.10 -32.25
CA TYR A 9 -2.35 -6.74 -32.00
C TYR A 9 -1.61 -6.64 -30.67
N ALA A 10 -0.28 -6.47 -30.71
CA ALA A 10 0.59 -6.35 -29.55
C ALA A 10 1.71 -5.33 -29.80
N PRO A 11 2.23 -4.65 -28.77
CA PRO A 11 3.38 -3.78 -28.91
C PRO A 11 4.63 -4.61 -29.21
N THR A 12 5.46 -4.07 -30.09
CA THR A 12 6.82 -4.57 -30.29
C THR A 12 7.73 -3.80 -29.35
N PHE A 13 8.34 -4.51 -28.39
CA PHE A 13 9.35 -3.93 -27.52
C PHE A 13 10.71 -4.02 -28.22
N THR A 14 11.37 -2.87 -28.38
CA THR A 14 12.72 -2.78 -28.94
C THR A 14 13.69 -2.24 -27.88
N GLU A 15 14.98 -2.33 -28.13
CA GLU A 15 15.99 -1.73 -27.23
C GLU A 15 15.85 -0.20 -27.15
N ASP A 16 15.48 0.43 -28.27
CA ASP A 16 15.26 1.88 -28.36
C ASP A 16 13.91 2.34 -27.78
N ASP A 17 12.88 1.49 -27.80
CA ASP A 17 11.59 1.73 -27.14
C ASP A 17 11.16 0.53 -26.29
N PRO A 18 11.79 0.35 -25.12
CA PRO A 18 11.51 -0.79 -24.27
C PRO A 18 10.13 -0.72 -23.60
N LYS A 19 9.44 0.42 -23.72
CA LYS A 19 8.12 0.66 -23.10
C LYS A 19 6.98 0.65 -24.11
N ALA A 20 7.28 0.72 -25.41
CA ALA A 20 6.30 0.94 -26.47
C ALA A 20 5.36 2.11 -26.12
N SER A 21 5.92 3.25 -25.71
CA SER A 21 5.16 4.32 -25.03
C SER A 21 4.08 4.98 -25.92
N THR A 22 4.26 4.94 -27.23
CA THR A 22 3.35 5.50 -28.24
C THR A 22 2.32 4.48 -28.74
N PHE A 23 2.40 3.24 -28.27
CA PHE A 23 1.57 2.16 -28.78
C PHE A 23 0.09 2.35 -28.38
N HIS A 24 -0.76 2.48 -29.40
CA HIS A 24 -2.18 2.83 -29.26
C HIS A 24 -3.03 2.16 -30.34
N HIS A 25 -4.25 1.74 -29.99
CA HIS A 25 -5.26 1.24 -30.92
C HIS A 25 -6.62 1.90 -30.65
N ALA A 26 -7.39 2.17 -31.70
CA ALA A 26 -8.71 2.80 -31.58
C ALA A 26 -9.66 2.04 -30.64
N GLU A 27 -9.68 0.71 -30.73
CA GLU A 27 -10.51 -0.15 -29.87
C GLU A 27 -10.15 -0.12 -28.38
N PHE A 28 -9.02 0.47 -27.98
CA PHE A 28 -8.71 0.62 -26.56
C PHE A 28 -9.77 1.43 -25.80
N ALA A 29 -10.52 2.30 -26.49
CA ALA A 29 -11.64 3.02 -25.89
C ALA A 29 -12.81 2.09 -25.53
N ASN A 30 -13.01 0.99 -26.25
CA ASN A 30 -14.17 0.12 -26.14
C ASN A 30 -13.92 -1.10 -25.24
N ILE A 31 -12.66 -1.38 -24.89
CA ILE A 31 -12.31 -2.49 -24.00
C ILE A 31 -12.62 -2.12 -22.55
N ALA A 32 -13.64 -2.79 -22.00
CA ALA A 32 -14.03 -2.66 -20.61
C ALA A 32 -12.88 -3.10 -19.68
N ARG A 33 -12.50 -2.23 -18.75
CA ARG A 33 -11.43 -2.49 -17.79
C ARG A 33 -11.72 -1.85 -16.45
N ARG A 34 -11.06 -2.35 -15.41
CA ARG A 34 -11.11 -1.80 -14.07
C ARG A 34 -9.68 -1.66 -13.55
N THR A 35 -9.43 -0.57 -12.84
CA THR A 35 -8.13 -0.27 -12.22
C THR A 35 -8.35 0.20 -10.80
N THR A 36 -7.38 -0.09 -9.95
CA THR A 36 -7.27 0.47 -8.60
C THR A 36 -5.87 1.05 -8.43
N ILE A 37 -5.73 2.18 -7.75
CA ILE A 37 -4.42 2.85 -7.59
C ILE A 37 -3.38 1.98 -6.85
N GLY A 38 -3.82 0.98 -6.08
CA GLY A 38 -2.95 0.14 -5.28
C GLY A 38 -2.92 -1.31 -5.73
N SER A 39 -1.73 -1.89 -5.78
CA SER A 39 -1.50 -3.35 -5.89
C SER A 39 -1.83 -4.13 -4.61
N HIS A 40 -2.18 -3.43 -3.52
CA HIS A 40 -2.58 -4.04 -2.25
C HIS A 40 -4.02 -4.53 -2.33
N MET A 41 -4.19 -5.81 -2.69
CA MET A 41 -5.49 -6.44 -2.89
C MET A 41 -5.54 -7.80 -2.20
N ARG A 42 -6.72 -8.17 -1.67
CA ARG A 42 -7.03 -9.55 -1.30
C ARG A 42 -7.55 -10.27 -2.52
N LEU A 43 -6.77 -11.22 -3.02
CA LEU A 43 -7.10 -11.98 -4.23
C LEU A 43 -7.56 -13.38 -3.86
N SER A 44 -8.71 -13.80 -4.39
CA SER A 44 -9.18 -15.17 -4.20
C SER A 44 -8.31 -16.15 -5.01
N ARG A 45 -8.21 -17.39 -4.55
CA ARG A 45 -7.53 -18.46 -5.30
C ARG A 45 -8.03 -18.57 -6.74
N ARG A 46 -9.35 -18.43 -6.95
CA ARG A 46 -9.98 -18.50 -8.27
C ARG A 46 -9.53 -17.35 -9.17
N LEU A 47 -9.41 -16.14 -8.63
CA LEU A 47 -8.89 -14.99 -9.38
C LEU A 47 -7.41 -15.15 -9.73
N LEU A 48 -6.58 -15.59 -8.77
CA LEU A 48 -5.16 -15.87 -9.03
C LEU A 48 -4.97 -16.93 -10.12
N TYR A 49 -5.79 -17.99 -10.09
CA TYR A 49 -5.75 -19.03 -11.11
C TYR A 49 -6.19 -18.49 -12.48
N ALA A 50 -7.23 -17.66 -12.55
CA ALA A 50 -7.64 -17.01 -13.79
C ALA A 50 -6.52 -16.13 -14.36
N MET A 51 -5.92 -15.27 -13.53
CA MET A 51 -4.76 -14.44 -13.91
C MET A 51 -3.59 -15.29 -14.42
N HIS A 52 -3.35 -16.46 -13.80
CA HIS A 52 -2.30 -17.39 -14.25
C HIS A 52 -2.59 -17.99 -15.62
N VAL A 53 -3.83 -18.43 -15.88
CA VAL A 53 -4.25 -18.97 -17.19
C VAL A 53 -4.14 -17.89 -18.28
N GLU A 54 -4.54 -16.66 -17.97
CA GLU A 54 -4.39 -15.52 -18.87
C GLU A 54 -2.91 -15.24 -19.18
N ASN A 55 -2.04 -15.26 -18.17
CA ASN A 55 -0.59 -15.12 -18.35
C ASN A 55 0.01 -16.25 -19.22
N LEU A 56 -0.42 -17.50 -19.02
CA LEU A 56 0.03 -18.64 -19.85
C LEU A 56 -0.38 -18.48 -21.32
N ALA A 57 -1.51 -17.81 -21.56
CA ALA A 57 -1.96 -17.47 -22.91
C ALA A 57 -1.31 -16.17 -23.45
N GLY A 58 -0.27 -15.67 -22.79
CA GLY A 58 0.49 -14.48 -23.21
C GLY A 58 -0.17 -13.14 -22.86
N ARG A 59 -1.24 -13.13 -22.06
CA ARG A 59 -1.98 -11.91 -21.70
C ARG A 59 -1.52 -11.37 -20.34
N THR A 60 -1.24 -10.07 -20.28
CA THR A 60 -0.67 -9.38 -19.11
C THR A 60 -1.11 -7.92 -19.01
N MET A 61 -1.14 -7.33 -17.82
CA MET A 61 -1.41 -5.91 -17.62
C MET A 61 -0.58 -5.33 -16.48
N ALA A 62 -0.68 -4.00 -16.31
CA ALA A 62 -0.20 -3.34 -15.10
C ALA A 62 -0.82 -4.00 -13.86
N GLY A 63 -0.05 -4.13 -12.78
CA GLY A 63 -0.45 -4.84 -11.57
C GLY A 63 -1.71 -4.26 -10.91
N GLU A 64 -1.86 -2.94 -10.97
CA GLU A 64 -3.03 -2.16 -10.51
C GLU A 64 -4.33 -2.48 -11.25
N MET A 65 -4.20 -2.91 -12.52
CA MET A 65 -5.32 -3.19 -13.41
C MET A 65 -5.64 -4.67 -13.48
N TRP A 66 -4.61 -5.52 -13.36
CA TRP A 66 -4.70 -6.92 -13.75
C TRP A 66 -5.75 -7.71 -12.96
N PRO A 67 -5.77 -7.67 -11.61
CA PRO A 67 -6.73 -8.47 -10.85
C PRO A 67 -8.17 -8.00 -11.05
N ALA A 68 -8.41 -6.69 -11.08
CA ALA A 68 -9.75 -6.13 -11.26
C ALA A 68 -10.29 -6.41 -12.67
N THR A 69 -9.42 -6.34 -13.68
CA THR A 69 -9.78 -6.63 -15.08
C THR A 69 -10.01 -8.13 -15.29
N ALA A 70 -9.12 -9.00 -14.82
CA ALA A 70 -9.33 -10.45 -14.89
C ALA A 70 -10.64 -10.86 -14.18
N ALA A 71 -10.93 -10.29 -13.00
CA ALA A 71 -12.20 -10.53 -12.31
C ALA A 71 -13.41 -10.16 -13.17
N LEU A 72 -13.38 -9.00 -13.84
CA LEU A 72 -14.44 -8.54 -14.75
C LEU A 72 -14.65 -9.52 -15.92
N HIS A 73 -13.57 -9.89 -16.62
CA HIS A 73 -13.66 -10.74 -17.81
C HIS A 73 -14.06 -12.19 -17.50
N HIS A 74 -13.71 -12.70 -16.32
CA HIS A 74 -14.09 -14.06 -15.89
C HIS A 74 -15.39 -14.11 -15.08
N GLY A 75 -16.17 -13.02 -15.04
CA GLY A 75 -17.46 -12.98 -14.35
C GLY A 75 -17.35 -13.19 -12.82
N LEU A 76 -16.21 -12.84 -12.22
CA LEU A 76 -16.01 -12.94 -10.79
C LEU A 76 -16.60 -11.73 -10.08
N LYS A 77 -17.09 -11.93 -8.85
CA LYS A 77 -17.63 -10.86 -8.02
C LYS A 77 -16.55 -10.29 -7.10
N ALA A 78 -16.53 -8.97 -6.97
CA ALA A 78 -15.73 -8.30 -5.95
C ALA A 78 -16.50 -8.30 -4.62
N VAL A 79 -15.79 -8.62 -3.54
CA VAL A 79 -16.28 -8.44 -2.17
C VAL A 79 -15.37 -7.43 -1.51
N TYR A 80 -15.96 -6.42 -0.86
CA TYR A 80 -15.19 -5.47 -0.07
C TYR A 80 -14.74 -6.14 1.23
N ALA A 81 -13.44 -6.25 1.40
CA ALA A 81 -12.82 -6.66 2.65
C ALA A 81 -11.79 -5.59 3.06
N PRO A 82 -12.00 -4.88 4.18
CA PRO A 82 -11.12 -3.80 4.57
C PRO A 82 -9.69 -4.32 4.79
N HIS A 83 -8.71 -3.61 4.26
CA HIS A 83 -7.31 -3.79 4.63
C HIS A 83 -7.05 -2.90 5.84
N PRO A 84 -6.53 -3.44 6.94
CA PRO A 84 -6.15 -2.60 8.05
C PRO A 84 -4.99 -1.70 7.61
N VAL A 85 -5.19 -0.38 7.73
CA VAL A 85 -4.16 0.63 7.53
C VAL A 85 -4.00 1.35 8.85
N TRP A 86 -2.81 1.26 9.43
CA TRP A 86 -2.48 1.90 10.70
C TRP A 86 -1.80 3.24 10.46
N LYS A 87 -1.89 4.12 11.45
CA LYS A 87 -1.19 5.41 11.49
C LYS A 87 -0.19 5.42 12.63
N ASP A 88 0.92 6.12 12.42
CA ASP A 88 1.97 6.37 13.40
C ASP A 88 1.53 7.30 14.55
N ARG A 89 0.40 7.98 14.39
CA ARG A 89 -0.18 8.91 15.36
C ARG A 89 -1.70 8.86 15.35
N LYS A 90 -2.32 9.23 16.47
CA LYS A 90 -3.78 9.39 16.56
C LYS A 90 -4.20 10.59 15.72
N TRP A 91 -5.05 10.35 14.72
CA TRP A 91 -5.68 11.41 13.95
C TRP A 91 -7.07 11.68 14.53
N PRO A 92 -7.43 12.95 14.81
CA PRO A 92 -8.81 13.28 15.11
C PRO A 92 -9.71 12.82 13.95
N GLY A 93 -10.81 12.14 14.27
CA GLY A 93 -11.68 11.54 13.25
C GLY A 93 -12.20 12.54 12.23
N TRP A 94 -12.53 13.76 12.67
CA TRP A 94 -12.97 14.85 11.80
C TRP A 94 -11.88 15.30 10.81
N TYR A 95 -10.61 15.30 11.22
CA TYR A 95 -9.49 15.71 10.36
C TYR A 95 -9.19 14.61 9.34
N LEU A 96 -9.26 13.35 9.77
CA LEU A 96 -9.15 12.20 8.87
C LEU A 96 -10.25 12.22 7.80
N ASP A 97 -11.49 12.48 8.19
CA ASP A 97 -12.62 12.62 7.27
C ASP A 97 -12.44 13.81 6.33
N ALA A 98 -11.99 14.97 6.83
CA ALA A 98 -11.72 16.13 5.99
C ALA A 98 -10.61 15.88 4.95
N ALA A 99 -9.58 15.09 5.29
CA ALA A 99 -8.50 14.76 4.36
C ALA A 99 -8.93 13.68 3.34
N LEU A 100 -9.58 12.61 3.80
CA LEU A 100 -9.93 11.46 2.96
C LEU A 100 -11.25 11.63 2.20
N ASN A 101 -12.15 12.48 2.67
CA ASN A 101 -13.52 12.68 2.16
C ASN A 101 -13.89 14.17 2.05
N ALA A 102 -12.94 15.04 1.66
CA ALA A 102 -13.12 16.50 1.71
C ALA A 102 -14.38 17.02 0.95
N GLN A 103 -14.77 16.37 -0.15
CA GLN A 103 -15.97 16.68 -0.93
C GLN A 103 -17.18 15.86 -0.49
N ARG A 104 -17.75 16.25 0.66
CA ARG A 104 -18.93 15.61 1.27
C ARG A 104 -20.20 15.72 0.41
N ASP A 105 -20.23 16.62 -0.57
CA ASP A 105 -21.34 16.76 -1.52
C ASP A 105 -21.32 15.70 -2.64
N LYS A 106 -20.18 15.02 -2.85
CA LYS A 106 -19.99 14.03 -3.91
C LYS A 106 -19.25 12.80 -3.38
N GLU A 107 -20.03 11.94 -2.71
CA GLU A 107 -19.54 10.67 -2.16
C GLU A 107 -18.73 9.87 -3.19
N ALA A 108 -17.63 9.27 -2.73
CA ALA A 108 -16.72 8.42 -3.50
C ALA A 108 -16.05 9.06 -4.74
N GLN A 109 -16.24 10.36 -5.00
CA GLN A 109 -15.60 11.06 -6.14
C GLN A 109 -14.38 11.88 -5.75
N TRP A 110 -14.22 12.21 -4.47
CA TRP A 110 -13.09 13.01 -3.97
C TRP A 110 -11.75 12.54 -4.51
N GLY A 111 -11.55 11.21 -4.56
CA GLY A 111 -10.31 10.62 -5.02
C GLY A 111 -9.90 10.99 -6.47
N GLN A 112 -10.83 11.43 -7.32
CA GLN A 112 -10.58 11.79 -8.72
C GLN A 112 -10.32 13.29 -8.93
N ARG A 113 -10.37 14.10 -7.86
CA ARG A 113 -10.24 15.56 -7.95
C ARG A 113 -8.78 16.00 -7.93
N SER A 114 -8.53 17.18 -8.47
CA SER A 114 -7.20 17.79 -8.56
C SER A 114 -6.59 18.21 -7.22
N ASP A 115 -7.37 18.19 -6.14
CA ASP A 115 -6.96 18.48 -4.76
C ASP A 115 -7.02 17.23 -3.85
N SER A 116 -7.25 16.06 -4.44
CA SER A 116 -7.28 14.77 -3.76
C SER A 116 -5.95 14.42 -3.07
N ILE A 117 -6.03 13.72 -1.94
CA ILE A 117 -4.87 13.12 -1.26
C ILE A 117 -4.07 12.13 -2.11
N TRP A 118 -4.64 11.66 -3.23
CA TRP A 118 -3.96 10.77 -4.17
C TRP A 118 -2.98 11.49 -5.11
N ILE A 119 -2.97 12.82 -5.10
CA ILE A 119 -2.05 13.63 -5.89
C ILE A 119 -0.77 13.85 -5.09
N TYR A 120 0.35 13.83 -5.79
CA TYR A 120 1.69 13.82 -5.21
C TYR A 120 1.98 14.99 -4.24
N ASP A 121 1.38 16.16 -4.44
CA ASP A 121 1.56 17.31 -3.54
C ASP A 121 0.81 17.13 -2.19
N ARG A 122 -0.25 16.32 -2.15
CA ARG A 122 -1.10 16.07 -0.97
C ARG A 122 -0.89 14.70 -0.35
N SER A 123 -0.19 13.79 -1.03
CA SER A 123 0.04 12.43 -0.55
C SER A 123 0.88 12.35 0.73
N HIS A 124 1.55 13.44 1.12
CA HIS A 124 2.27 13.53 2.39
C HIS A 124 1.36 13.23 3.60
N ASN A 125 0.04 13.42 3.48
CA ASN A 125 -0.95 13.02 4.48
C ASN A 125 -0.98 11.50 4.75
N LEU A 126 -0.46 10.70 3.81
CA LEU A 126 -0.32 9.24 3.91
C LEU A 126 1.06 8.82 4.44
N ALA A 127 2.02 9.73 4.61
CA ALA A 127 3.39 9.40 5.00
C ALA A 127 3.49 8.73 6.38
N GLY A 128 2.59 9.11 7.30
CA GLY A 128 2.46 8.50 8.63
C GLY A 128 1.65 7.21 8.65
N THR A 129 1.24 6.67 7.50
CA THR A 129 0.42 5.45 7.45
C THR A 129 1.24 4.22 7.09
N THR A 130 0.69 3.02 7.31
CA THR A 130 1.35 1.76 6.91
C THR A 130 1.23 1.45 5.43
N TRP A 131 0.71 2.37 4.61
CA TRP A 131 0.36 2.13 3.23
C TRP A 131 0.56 3.39 2.37
N PHE A 132 0.79 3.22 1.07
CA PHE A 132 1.17 4.23 0.07
C PHE A 132 2.68 4.40 -0.15
N VAL A 133 3.07 4.93 -1.32
CA VAL A 133 4.47 5.04 -1.74
C VAL A 133 5.30 5.95 -0.82
N GLU A 134 4.65 6.96 -0.23
CA GLU A 134 5.29 7.91 0.70
C GLU A 134 5.28 7.44 2.16
N ALA A 135 4.77 6.22 2.43
CA ALA A 135 4.64 5.66 3.77
C ALA A 135 6.00 5.44 4.46
N GLY A 136 6.49 6.47 5.13
CA GLY A 136 7.67 6.40 6.00
C GLY A 136 7.44 5.43 7.15
N PHE A 137 6.23 5.37 7.72
CA PHE A 137 5.95 4.54 8.88
C PHE A 137 6.10 3.04 8.60
N ALA A 138 5.55 2.54 7.49
CA ALA A 138 5.70 1.13 7.09
C ALA A 138 7.17 0.72 6.96
N LYS A 139 7.99 1.57 6.35
CA LYS A 139 9.42 1.34 6.20
C LYS A 139 10.15 1.28 7.55
N THR A 140 9.77 2.13 8.52
CA THR A 140 10.37 2.11 9.87
C THR A 140 10.05 0.80 10.54
N LEU A 141 8.78 0.39 10.51
CA LEU A 141 8.32 -0.83 11.13
C LEU A 141 9.04 -2.06 10.56
N TYR A 142 9.14 -2.15 9.23
CA TYR A 142 9.81 -3.27 8.56
C TYR A 142 11.31 -3.33 8.87
N GLN A 143 12.00 -2.18 8.86
CA GLN A 143 13.44 -2.15 9.17
C GLN A 143 13.71 -2.52 10.63
N ARG A 144 12.89 -2.05 11.58
CA ARG A 144 12.99 -2.47 12.98
C ARG A 144 12.68 -3.95 13.16
N TRP A 145 11.68 -4.47 12.44
CA TRP A 145 11.39 -5.92 12.43
C TRP A 145 12.59 -6.76 11.94
N LEU A 146 13.35 -6.24 10.98
CA LEU A 146 14.62 -6.82 10.51
C LEU A 146 15.82 -6.51 11.43
N GLU A 147 15.61 -5.95 12.62
CA GLU A 147 16.66 -5.58 13.58
C GLU A 147 17.63 -4.54 13.01
N MET A 148 17.16 -3.69 12.10
CA MET A 148 17.94 -2.59 11.54
C MET A 148 17.61 -1.28 12.27
N ARG A 149 18.65 -0.51 12.58
CA ARG A 149 18.51 0.85 13.08
C ARG A 149 18.07 1.77 11.94
N ARG A 150 17.11 2.66 12.21
CA ARG A 150 16.64 3.65 11.24
C ARG A 150 16.41 5.00 11.91
N ILE A 151 17.08 6.02 11.40
CA ILE A 151 16.80 7.42 11.72
C ILE A 151 15.53 7.85 10.99
N ASP A 152 14.53 8.29 11.75
CA ASP A 152 13.24 8.77 11.26
C ASP A 152 12.77 9.94 12.15
N PRO A 153 11.69 10.68 11.83
CA PRO A 153 11.30 11.87 12.59
C PRO A 153 10.54 11.58 13.89
N SER A 154 10.38 10.31 14.30
CA SER A 154 9.71 9.95 15.54
C SER A 154 10.59 10.16 16.78
N PRO A 155 10.01 10.25 17.99
CA PRO A 155 10.76 10.30 19.25
C PRO A 155 11.70 9.11 19.47
N VAL A 156 11.50 8.03 18.72
CA VAL A 156 12.29 6.79 18.76
C VAL A 156 13.23 6.66 17.56
N ALA A 157 13.57 7.78 16.90
CA ALA A 157 14.45 7.88 15.73
C ALA A 157 15.77 7.11 15.86
N TYR A 158 16.32 7.03 17.08
CA TYR A 158 17.63 6.43 17.31
C TYR A 158 17.54 5.00 17.80
N ILE A 159 16.33 4.45 17.91
CA ILE A 159 16.01 3.18 18.53
C ILE A 159 15.85 2.08 17.48
N GLY A 160 16.50 0.95 17.72
CA GLY A 160 16.50 -0.25 16.88
C GLY A 160 17.87 -0.93 16.87
N GLY A 161 17.97 -2.10 16.25
CA GLY A 161 19.20 -2.90 16.29
C GLY A 161 19.27 -3.82 17.51
N GLN A 162 20.33 -4.63 17.56
CA GLN A 162 20.45 -5.69 18.57
C GLN A 162 20.42 -5.18 20.01
N GLU A 163 21.00 -4.00 20.28
CA GLU A 163 20.94 -3.37 21.62
C GLU A 163 19.50 -3.09 22.09
N TRP A 164 18.61 -2.70 21.18
CA TRP A 164 17.20 -2.48 21.50
C TRP A 164 16.47 -3.79 21.85
N GLU A 165 16.77 -4.86 21.12
CA GLU A 165 16.14 -6.18 21.35
C GLU A 165 16.60 -6.79 22.67
N ASP A 166 17.86 -6.60 23.03
CA ASP A 166 18.44 -7.20 24.23
C ASP A 166 18.04 -6.45 25.51
N ARG A 167 17.98 -5.10 25.46
CA ARG A 167 17.81 -4.26 26.66
C ARG A 167 16.50 -3.49 26.72
N GLY A 168 15.83 -3.29 25.58
CA GLY A 168 14.73 -2.32 25.46
C GLY A 168 15.21 -0.87 25.66
N TYR A 169 14.33 0.10 25.40
CA TYR A 169 14.53 1.47 25.84
C TYR A 169 13.33 1.97 26.65
N LEU A 170 13.61 2.79 27.64
CA LEU A 170 12.61 3.62 28.30
C LEU A 170 12.28 4.79 27.37
N VAL A 171 11.02 4.87 26.96
CA VAL A 171 10.51 5.97 26.15
C VAL A 171 9.39 6.64 26.92
N ASP A 172 9.49 7.97 27.04
CA ASP A 172 8.40 8.78 27.54
C ASP A 172 7.32 8.86 26.47
N LEU A 173 6.28 8.04 26.63
CA LEU A 173 5.11 8.09 25.78
C LEU A 173 4.06 8.99 26.42
N PRO A 174 3.47 9.94 25.68
CA PRO A 174 2.34 10.70 26.17
C PRO A 174 1.14 9.76 26.33
N THR A 175 0.60 9.66 27.54
CA THR A 175 -0.68 8.95 27.77
C THR A 175 -1.87 9.84 27.44
N GLU A 176 -3.04 9.22 27.19
CA GLU A 176 -4.28 9.96 26.91
C GLU A 176 -4.68 10.94 28.03
N ASP A 177 -4.19 10.72 29.25
CA ASP A 177 -4.46 11.55 30.43
C ASP A 177 -3.41 12.66 30.66
N GLY A 178 -2.44 12.83 29.74
CA GLY A 178 -1.38 13.83 29.88
C GLY A 178 -0.35 13.51 30.98
N LYS A 179 -0.33 12.28 31.49
CA LYS A 179 0.70 11.81 32.40
C LYS A 179 1.87 11.26 31.59
N GLU A 180 3.09 11.65 31.95
CA GLU A 180 4.29 11.00 31.43
C GLU A 180 4.27 9.54 31.92
N ALA A 181 4.16 8.60 30.98
CA ALA A 181 4.36 7.19 31.29
C ALA A 181 5.67 6.74 30.65
N VAL A 182 6.66 6.46 31.49
CA VAL A 182 7.87 5.79 31.07
C VAL A 182 7.49 4.35 30.72
N THR A 183 7.43 4.03 29.44
CA THR A 183 7.13 2.67 28.98
C THR A 183 8.41 2.04 28.46
N VAL A 184 8.69 0.80 28.88
CA VAL A 184 9.74 -0.01 28.24
C VAL A 184 9.20 -0.44 26.88
N VAL A 185 9.82 0.03 25.82
CA VAL A 185 9.52 -0.37 24.44
C VAL A 185 10.63 -1.30 23.98
N GLY A 186 10.31 -2.56 23.67
CA GLY A 186 11.28 -3.60 23.28
C GLY A 186 11.89 -4.37 24.47
N GLY A 187 12.90 -5.18 24.21
CA GLY A 187 13.51 -6.06 25.22
C GLY A 187 12.82 -7.43 25.32
N GLY A 188 13.58 -8.46 25.70
CA GLY A 188 13.14 -9.88 25.73
C GLY A 188 11.90 -10.19 26.57
N GLU A 189 11.46 -9.29 27.46
CA GLU A 189 10.29 -9.48 28.32
C GLU A 189 9.08 -8.61 27.92
N GLY A 190 9.26 -7.63 27.02
CA GLY A 190 8.28 -6.59 26.70
C GLY A 190 7.99 -6.45 25.21
N GLY A 191 7.42 -7.48 24.58
CA GLY A 191 6.89 -7.40 23.22
C GLY A 191 7.95 -7.14 22.14
N CYS A 192 8.86 -8.10 21.93
CA CYS A 192 9.79 -8.06 20.79
C CYS A 192 8.99 -8.07 19.48
N ILE A 193 9.13 -7.02 18.68
CA ILE A 193 8.58 -7.00 17.31
C ILE A 193 9.53 -7.71 16.35
N CYS A 194 10.72 -8.08 16.80
CA CYS A 194 11.81 -8.60 15.99
C CYS A 194 11.48 -9.91 15.26
N ARG A 195 12.07 -10.10 14.08
CA ARG A 195 11.94 -11.34 13.29
C ARG A 195 12.30 -12.58 14.11
N ARG A 196 13.33 -12.53 14.95
CA ARG A 196 13.75 -13.66 15.80
C ARG A 196 12.69 -14.07 16.81
N CYS A 197 12.07 -13.15 17.53
CA CYS A 197 11.05 -13.53 18.52
C CYS A 197 9.71 -13.93 17.88
N CYS A 198 9.34 -13.34 16.73
CA CYS A 198 8.09 -13.67 16.04
C CYS A 198 8.13 -15.03 15.30
N LEU A 199 9.31 -15.53 14.91
CA LEU A 199 9.46 -16.79 14.17
C LEU A 199 9.88 -17.99 15.03
N VAL A 200 10.22 -17.76 16.31
CA VAL A 200 10.65 -18.81 17.26
C VAL A 200 9.49 -19.28 18.15
N ARG A 201 8.25 -18.85 17.86
CA ARG A 201 7.02 -19.40 18.43
C ARG A 201 6.30 -20.31 17.46
#